data_AF-A0A9E5T8P9-F1
#
_entry.id   AF-A0A9E5T8P9-F1
#
_cell.length_a   1.000
_cell.length_b   1.000
_cell.length_c   1.000
_cell.angle_alpha   90.00
_cell.angle_beta   90.00
_cell.angle_gamma   90.00
#
_symmetry.space_group_name_H-M   'P 1'
#
loop_
_entity.id
_entity.type
_entity.pdbx_description
1 polymer ?
#
loop_
_entity_poly.entity_id
_entity_poly.type
_entity_poly.pdbx_seq_one_letter_code
_entity_poly.pdbx_strand_id
1 'polypeptide(L)'
;MKRICGRTVCPSHFSLWLAMVSVAAVLAATLAARVPHLRAAQKESSKEGEVEKKKGEQPEGEKAGPAEKEWPYLELTMDNQLRRFRNVTIKAMLRGNENMTSTFDDFFMKWFFPQFTQRKNLNNMAELRAEMNEYFERAGRNPAATTRLNNLTLEMMFALASGARVAVLRDGQKGTVIRLRSSEDGSSSYQTLTHQPIPTNLIKETRKASRDFHPAVKYNAMLLIANLNEQPQTTTKAAVPWQGAFKTLVLVATYPRAPQSLRVAALIGLARHAESTDKTTREIIASNMLKILKETSSPDRSPDGILWIQRQAVEILAKIGLPGPDGQVLRALGRIVADGDQPLALRAAAAQAMSKIKPETLAAKDANALTRGLSTFLLEACRYEINGGSSGDQQVSWPRLAVSLDGVNNALAVVEAFAGAEEKALSAGMKKSISSLSRNVGSADLSEQRRKKALQQETVSLARTMGEPESEDTDPTGEKDETGPTGAQPGTGTAKPQPIEPPADFPF
;
A
#
# COMPACT_ATOMS: atom_id res chain seq x y z
N MET A 1 -54.36 -13.17 -33.85
CA MET A 1 -54.30 -14.13 -32.71
C MET A 1 -52.84 -14.51 -32.51
N LYS A 2 -52.13 -14.43 -31.39
CA LYS A 2 -52.40 -14.10 -29.98
C LYS A 2 -51.05 -13.61 -29.38
N ARG A 3 -51.12 -12.52 -28.61
CA ARG A 3 -50.26 -12.00 -27.51
C ARG A 3 -48.93 -12.71 -27.18
N ILE A 4 -47.84 -11.93 -27.12
CA ILE A 4 -46.88 -11.94 -25.99
C ILE A 4 -46.48 -10.49 -25.67
N CYS A 5 -46.52 -10.17 -24.37
CA CYS A 5 -46.24 -8.92 -23.65
C CYS A 5 -44.95 -8.19 -24.09
N GLY A 6 -44.83 -6.87 -24.07
CA GLY A 6 -45.38 -5.93 -23.09
C GLY A 6 -44.37 -5.62 -21.97
N ARG A 7 -43.14 -5.19 -22.32
CA ARG A 7 -42.22 -4.51 -21.40
C ARG A 7 -41.74 -3.22 -22.07
N THR A 8 -42.30 -2.10 -21.62
CA THR A 8 -41.80 -0.75 -21.89
C THR A 8 -40.48 -0.58 -21.14
N VAL A 9 -39.38 -0.50 -21.88
CA VAL A 9 -38.06 -0.17 -21.33
C VAL A 9 -38.05 1.32 -21.00
N CYS A 10 -37.77 1.67 -19.74
CA CYS A 10 -37.64 3.06 -19.31
C CYS A 10 -36.50 3.76 -20.07
N PRO A 11 -36.76 4.93 -20.71
CA PRO A 11 -35.75 5.68 -21.47
C PRO A 11 -34.51 6.10 -20.66
N SER A 12 -34.60 6.15 -19.32
CA SER A 12 -33.52 6.59 -18.43
C SER A 12 -32.32 5.64 -18.38
N HIS A 13 -32.49 4.34 -18.68
CA HIS A 13 -31.38 3.38 -18.67
C HIS A 13 -30.57 3.38 -19.97
N PHE A 14 -31.17 3.81 -21.08
CA PHE A 14 -30.49 3.82 -22.38
C PHE A 14 -29.46 4.96 -22.47
N SER A 15 -29.77 6.13 -21.88
CA SER A 15 -28.85 7.27 -21.81
C SER A 15 -27.62 7.00 -20.93
N LEU A 16 -27.77 6.25 -19.83
CA LEU A 16 -26.64 5.87 -18.98
C LEU A 16 -25.72 4.86 -19.67
N TRP A 17 -26.30 3.94 -20.44
CA TRP A 17 -25.54 2.95 -21.21
C TRP A 17 -24.77 3.60 -22.37
N LEU A 18 -25.38 4.53 -23.10
CA LEU A 18 -24.70 5.33 -24.13
C LEU A 18 -23.56 6.19 -23.55
N ALA A 19 -23.76 6.83 -22.40
CA ALA A 19 -22.71 7.61 -21.73
C ALA A 19 -21.51 6.73 -21.33
N MET A 20 -21.76 5.51 -20.82
CA MET A 20 -20.67 4.58 -20.47
C MET A 20 -19.93 4.03 -21.71
N VAL A 21 -20.64 3.76 -22.81
CA VAL A 21 -20.00 3.33 -24.07
C VAL A 21 -19.13 4.44 -24.66
N SER A 22 -19.57 5.70 -24.60
CA SER A 22 -18.77 6.85 -25.06
C SER A 22 -17.52 7.07 -24.21
N VAL A 23 -17.60 6.96 -22.88
CA VAL A 23 -16.42 7.08 -22.00
C VAL A 23 -15.42 5.94 -22.24
N ALA A 24 -15.89 4.71 -22.41
CA ALA A 24 -15.04 3.57 -22.72
C ALA A 24 -14.34 3.70 -24.09
N ALA A 25 -15.03 4.24 -25.11
CA ALA A 25 -14.46 4.49 -26.42
C ALA A 25 -13.38 5.59 -26.39
N VAL A 26 -13.60 6.67 -25.62
CA VAL A 26 -12.61 7.75 -25.47
C VAL A 26 -11.37 7.26 -24.72
N LEU A 27 -11.55 6.45 -23.67
CA LEU A 27 -10.44 5.81 -22.93
C LEU A 27 -9.66 4.83 -23.81
N ALA A 28 -10.35 4.00 -24.60
CA ALA A 28 -9.70 3.07 -25.53
C ALA A 28 -8.90 3.81 -26.61
N ALA A 29 -9.44 4.92 -27.15
CA ALA A 29 -8.75 5.74 -28.14
C ALA A 29 -7.53 6.47 -27.55
N THR A 30 -7.61 6.99 -26.33
CA THR A 30 -6.46 7.63 -25.64
C THR A 30 -5.37 6.62 -25.25
N LEU A 31 -5.75 5.41 -24.85
CA LEU A 31 -4.81 4.31 -24.61
C LEU A 31 -4.13 3.87 -25.92
N ALA A 32 -4.90 3.65 -26.99
CA ALA A 32 -4.37 3.26 -28.30
C ALA A 32 -3.41 4.31 -28.89
N ALA A 33 -3.63 5.60 -28.62
CA ALA A 33 -2.73 6.68 -29.04
C ALA A 33 -1.43 6.76 -28.22
N ARG A 34 -1.41 6.27 -26.97
CA ARG A 34 -0.22 6.28 -26.09
C ARG A 34 0.72 5.08 -26.28
N VAL A 35 0.22 3.93 -26.72
CA VAL A 35 1.03 2.70 -26.92
C VAL A 35 2.18 2.87 -27.93
N PRO A 36 2.05 3.60 -29.06
CA PRO A 36 3.14 3.78 -30.01
C PRO A 36 4.31 4.59 -29.43
N HIS A 37 4.03 5.62 -28.61
CA HIS A 37 5.07 6.44 -27.98
C HIS A 37 5.85 5.69 -26.90
N LEU A 38 5.19 4.82 -26.13
CA LEU A 38 5.87 3.96 -25.15
C LEU A 38 6.74 2.90 -25.82
N ARG A 39 6.30 2.33 -26.95
CA ARG A 39 7.13 1.41 -27.75
C ARG A 39 8.29 2.11 -28.44
N ALA A 40 8.16 3.39 -28.83
CA ALA A 40 9.26 4.17 -29.40
C ALA A 40 10.33 4.49 -28.34
N ALA A 41 9.93 4.96 -27.15
CA ALA A 41 10.84 5.24 -26.04
C ALA A 41 11.63 3.99 -25.58
N GLN A 42 10.99 2.83 -25.58
CA GLN A 42 11.64 1.55 -25.21
C GLN A 42 12.59 1.03 -26.31
N LYS A 43 12.37 1.43 -27.59
CA LYS A 43 13.26 1.11 -28.72
C LYS A 43 14.46 2.04 -28.80
N GLU A 44 14.33 3.29 -28.35
CA GLU A 44 15.43 4.25 -28.24
C GLU A 44 16.38 3.89 -27.09
N SER A 45 15.86 3.48 -25.92
CA SER A 45 16.72 2.99 -24.82
C SER A 45 17.47 1.69 -25.16
N SER A 46 17.04 0.97 -26.20
CA SER A 46 17.70 -0.26 -26.65
C SER A 46 18.73 -0.03 -27.77
N LYS A 47 18.79 1.19 -28.33
CA LYS A 47 19.72 1.57 -29.41
C LYS A 47 20.93 2.38 -28.96
N GLU A 48 20.93 2.93 -27.75
CA GLU A 48 22.11 3.60 -27.19
C GLU A 48 23.21 2.64 -26.67
N GLY A 49 23.05 1.33 -26.87
CA GLY A 49 24.02 0.32 -26.45
C GLY A 49 24.94 -0.25 -27.55
N GLU A 50 24.83 0.21 -28.79
CA GLU A 50 25.67 -0.28 -29.89
C GLU A 50 26.75 0.75 -30.25
N VAL A 51 27.65 0.98 -29.29
CA VAL A 51 28.91 1.69 -29.52
C VAL A 51 29.80 0.78 -30.37
N GLU A 52 30.02 1.22 -31.61
CA GLU A 52 30.99 0.72 -32.56
C GLU A 52 32.34 0.47 -31.84
N LYS A 53 32.73 -0.80 -31.71
CA LYS A 53 34.01 -1.24 -31.13
C LYS A 53 35.16 -0.77 -32.03
N LYS A 54 35.54 0.50 -31.92
CA LYS A 54 36.85 0.98 -32.34
C LYS A 54 37.89 0.34 -31.43
N LYS A 55 38.76 -0.43 -32.05
CA LYS A 55 39.94 -1.05 -31.46
C LYS A 55 40.97 0.06 -31.23
N GLY A 56 40.90 0.75 -30.09
CA GLY A 56 41.81 1.85 -29.76
C GLY A 56 41.76 2.18 -28.28
N GLU A 57 42.93 2.05 -27.64
CA GLU A 57 43.31 2.56 -26.32
C GLU A 57 42.39 2.25 -25.13
N GLN A 58 42.82 1.26 -24.33
CA GLN A 58 42.41 1.09 -22.94
C GLN A 58 42.68 2.39 -22.17
N PRO A 59 41.68 3.05 -21.57
CA PRO A 59 41.93 4.08 -20.58
C PRO A 59 42.50 3.41 -19.32
N GLU A 60 43.82 3.47 -19.18
CA GLU A 60 44.50 3.22 -17.91
C GLU A 60 44.07 4.31 -16.92
N GLY A 61 43.28 3.96 -15.91
CA GLY A 61 43.06 4.85 -14.77
C GLY A 61 41.69 4.90 -14.12
N GLU A 62 40.75 4.01 -14.45
CA GLU A 62 39.53 3.89 -13.65
C GLU A 62 39.89 3.26 -12.29
N LYS A 63 40.13 4.14 -11.30
CA LYS A 63 40.41 3.78 -9.91
C LYS A 63 39.32 2.82 -9.44
N ALA A 64 39.68 1.55 -9.25
CA ALA A 64 38.80 0.54 -8.68
C ALA A 64 38.13 1.12 -7.44
N GLY A 65 36.81 1.31 -7.51
CA GLY A 65 36.02 1.76 -6.38
C GLY A 65 36.31 0.86 -5.16
N PRO A 66 36.13 1.37 -3.94
CA PRO A 66 36.37 0.60 -2.73
C PRO A 66 35.65 -0.73 -2.85
N ALA A 67 36.40 -1.84 -2.74
CA ALA A 67 35.89 -3.18 -2.88
C ALA A 67 34.61 -3.33 -2.05
N GLU A 68 33.48 -3.46 -2.74
CA GLU A 68 32.16 -3.51 -2.12
C GLU A 68 32.19 -4.65 -1.10
N LYS A 69 32.08 -4.30 0.19
CA LYS A 69 32.19 -5.24 1.30
C LYS A 69 31.10 -6.29 1.12
N GLU A 70 31.44 -7.45 0.58
CA GLU A 70 30.46 -8.46 0.21
C GLU A 70 29.66 -8.88 1.44
N TRP A 71 28.37 -8.61 1.45
CA TRP A 71 27.47 -9.09 2.50
C TRP A 71 27.24 -10.59 2.25
N PRO A 72 27.74 -11.50 3.09
CA PRO A 72 27.60 -12.93 2.85
C PRO A 72 26.19 -13.37 3.26
N TYR A 73 25.24 -13.26 2.34
CA TYR A 73 23.90 -13.84 2.51
C TYR A 73 23.88 -15.31 2.09
N LEU A 74 22.83 -16.01 2.49
CA LEU A 74 22.64 -17.43 2.19
C LEU A 74 22.07 -17.64 0.79
N GLU A 75 22.59 -18.65 0.10
CA GLU A 75 22.06 -19.16 -1.17
C GLU A 75 21.64 -20.61 -0.99
N LEU A 76 20.49 -20.98 -1.55
CA LEU A 76 20.05 -22.37 -1.63
C LEU A 76 20.76 -23.07 -2.79
N THR A 77 21.04 -24.36 -2.61
CA THR A 77 21.62 -25.17 -3.70
C THR A 77 20.57 -25.38 -4.80
N MET A 78 20.98 -25.24 -6.06
CA MET A 78 20.16 -25.50 -7.24
C MET A 78 20.51 -26.85 -7.86
N ASP A 79 19.51 -27.66 -8.16
CA ASP A 79 19.66 -28.83 -9.02
C ASP A 79 19.47 -28.44 -10.49
N ASN A 80 20.57 -28.19 -11.20
CA ASN A 80 20.55 -27.76 -12.60
C ASN A 80 20.03 -28.82 -13.58
N GLN A 81 19.95 -30.10 -13.20
CA GLN A 81 19.40 -31.14 -14.08
C GLN A 81 17.89 -30.94 -14.29
N LEU A 82 17.20 -30.44 -13.27
CA LEU A 82 15.76 -30.17 -13.29
C LEU A 82 15.36 -29.09 -14.32
N ARG A 83 16.29 -28.24 -14.75
CA ARG A 83 16.05 -27.26 -15.82
C ARG A 83 15.55 -27.91 -17.11
N ARG A 84 16.05 -29.10 -17.46
CA ARG A 84 15.67 -29.82 -18.68
C ARG A 84 14.20 -30.29 -18.64
N PHE A 85 13.68 -30.49 -17.43
CA PHE A 85 12.32 -30.95 -17.20
C PHE A 85 11.29 -29.82 -17.19
N ARG A 86 11.72 -28.55 -17.23
CA ARG A 86 10.86 -27.36 -17.25
C ARG A 86 9.69 -27.50 -18.23
N ASN A 87 9.98 -27.87 -19.47
CA ASN A 87 8.95 -27.91 -20.50
C ASN A 87 8.10 -29.18 -20.46
N VAL A 88 8.67 -30.32 -20.07
CA VAL A 88 7.97 -31.62 -20.13
C VAL A 88 7.11 -31.79 -18.89
N THR A 89 7.70 -31.69 -17.70
CA THR A 89 7.04 -31.96 -16.42
C THR A 89 5.96 -30.93 -16.11
N ILE A 90 6.29 -29.64 -16.26
CA ILE A 90 5.33 -28.57 -15.95
C ILE A 90 4.14 -28.66 -16.90
N LYS A 91 4.36 -28.77 -18.22
CA LYS A 91 3.23 -28.88 -19.16
C LYS A 91 2.38 -30.14 -18.90
N ALA A 92 2.99 -31.27 -18.53
CA ALA A 92 2.25 -32.49 -18.23
C ALA A 92 1.36 -32.34 -16.98
N MET A 93 1.91 -31.83 -15.88
CA MET A 93 1.16 -31.66 -14.63
C MET A 93 0.07 -30.59 -14.76
N LEU A 94 0.37 -29.47 -15.43
CA LEU A 94 -0.62 -28.42 -15.71
C LEU A 94 -1.77 -28.90 -16.62
N ARG A 95 -1.59 -30.01 -17.34
CA ARG A 95 -2.64 -30.68 -18.14
C ARG A 95 -3.39 -31.78 -17.37
N GLY A 96 -3.09 -32.02 -16.09
CA GLY A 96 -3.78 -33.02 -15.27
C GLY A 96 -3.04 -34.33 -15.07
N ASN A 97 -1.76 -34.44 -15.44
CA ASN A 97 -1.00 -35.67 -15.21
C ASN A 97 -0.44 -35.73 -13.78
N GLU A 98 -1.14 -36.41 -12.88
CA GLU A 98 -0.77 -36.56 -11.47
C GLU A 98 0.48 -37.42 -11.24
N ASN A 99 0.87 -38.29 -12.19
CA ASN A 99 2.07 -39.12 -12.09
C ASN A 99 3.37 -38.30 -12.07
N MET A 100 3.29 -37.01 -12.45
CA MET A 100 4.42 -36.09 -12.47
C MET A 100 4.56 -35.25 -11.20
N THR A 101 3.76 -35.52 -10.15
CA THR A 101 3.73 -34.70 -8.93
C THR A 101 5.10 -34.58 -8.26
N SER A 102 5.83 -35.68 -8.04
CA SER A 102 7.15 -35.63 -7.41
C SER A 102 8.16 -34.81 -8.24
N THR A 103 8.18 -34.99 -9.56
CA THR A 103 9.08 -34.24 -10.44
C THR A 103 8.70 -32.76 -10.51
N PHE A 104 7.40 -32.46 -10.41
CA PHE A 104 6.89 -31.08 -10.33
C PHE A 104 7.33 -30.40 -9.05
N ASP A 105 7.18 -31.07 -7.90
CA ASP A 105 7.62 -30.55 -6.60
C ASP A 105 9.13 -30.31 -6.59
N ASP A 106 9.91 -31.28 -7.07
CA ASP A 106 11.36 -31.18 -7.17
C ASP A 106 11.78 -30.01 -8.06
N PHE A 107 11.14 -29.82 -9.21
CA PHE A 107 11.41 -28.68 -10.09
C PHE A 107 11.25 -27.35 -9.35
N PHE A 108 10.16 -27.16 -8.61
CA PHE A 108 9.93 -25.90 -7.89
C PHE A 108 10.84 -25.75 -6.68
N MET A 109 10.92 -26.78 -5.84
CA MET A 109 11.63 -26.72 -4.56
C MET A 109 13.16 -26.73 -4.71
N LYS A 110 13.70 -27.53 -5.64
CA LYS A 110 15.14 -27.75 -5.79
C LYS A 110 15.77 -26.93 -6.92
N TRP A 111 14.98 -26.40 -7.86
CA TRP A 111 15.50 -25.59 -8.96
C TRP A 111 14.90 -24.17 -9.00
N PHE A 112 13.59 -24.03 -9.20
CA PHE A 112 13.00 -22.71 -9.48
C PHE A 112 13.10 -21.75 -8.30
N PHE A 113 12.64 -22.13 -7.11
CA PHE A 113 12.66 -21.24 -5.95
C PHE A 113 14.06 -20.89 -5.44
N PRO A 114 15.05 -21.80 -5.42
CA PRO A 114 16.43 -21.47 -5.13
C PRO A 114 17.02 -20.36 -6.03
N GLN A 115 16.48 -20.13 -7.25
CA GLN A 115 16.89 -19.01 -8.10
C GLN A 115 16.69 -17.65 -7.43
N PHE A 116 15.70 -17.49 -6.57
CA PHE A 116 15.45 -16.26 -5.81
C PHE A 116 16.55 -15.97 -4.78
N THR A 117 17.40 -16.95 -4.47
CA THR A 117 18.49 -16.76 -3.48
C THR A 117 19.83 -16.48 -4.13
N GLN A 118 19.95 -16.62 -5.45
CA GLN A 118 21.23 -16.51 -6.17
C GLN A 118 21.64 -15.05 -6.36
N ARG A 119 22.91 -14.73 -6.12
CA ARG A 119 23.50 -13.40 -6.33
C ARG A 119 23.22 -12.82 -7.70
N LYS A 120 23.48 -13.63 -8.73
CA LYS A 120 23.29 -13.24 -10.13
C LYS A 120 21.86 -12.85 -10.48
N ASN A 121 20.88 -13.23 -9.65
CA ASN A 121 19.46 -12.97 -9.89
C ASN A 121 18.89 -11.83 -9.02
N LEU A 122 19.67 -11.21 -8.12
CA LEU A 122 19.18 -10.12 -7.26
C LEU A 122 18.56 -8.96 -8.06
N ASN A 123 19.13 -8.66 -9.23
CA ASN A 123 18.63 -7.62 -10.13
C ASN A 123 17.46 -8.10 -11.02
N ASN A 124 17.23 -9.42 -11.11
CA ASN A 124 16.24 -10.04 -11.98
C ASN A 124 15.02 -10.58 -11.20
N MET A 125 14.82 -10.13 -9.95
CA MET A 125 13.73 -10.59 -9.10
C MET A 125 12.35 -10.30 -9.69
N ALA A 126 12.20 -9.19 -10.43
CA ALA A 126 10.96 -8.87 -11.12
C ALA A 126 10.65 -9.89 -12.22
N GLU A 127 11.66 -10.30 -12.99
CA GLU A 127 11.52 -11.31 -14.05
C GLU A 127 11.18 -12.68 -13.48
N LEU A 128 11.84 -13.09 -12.39
CA LEU A 128 11.50 -14.34 -11.71
C LEU A 128 10.06 -14.36 -11.18
N ARG A 129 9.56 -13.22 -10.67
CA ARG A 129 8.15 -13.09 -10.28
C ARG A 129 7.21 -13.16 -11.47
N ALA A 130 7.57 -12.54 -12.60
CA ALA A 130 6.79 -12.62 -13.83
C ALA A 130 6.72 -14.06 -14.36
N GLU A 131 7.84 -14.79 -14.35
CA GLU A 131 7.87 -16.21 -14.71
C GLU A 131 6.99 -17.05 -13.77
N MET A 132 7.00 -16.75 -12.46
CA MET A 132 6.11 -17.43 -11.51
C MET A 132 4.63 -17.17 -11.79
N ASN A 133 4.26 -15.93 -12.13
CA ASN A 133 2.90 -15.58 -12.51
C ASN A 133 2.46 -16.33 -13.77
N GLU A 134 3.34 -16.52 -14.74
CA GLU A 134 3.05 -17.35 -15.92
C GLU A 134 2.74 -18.81 -15.54
N TYR A 135 3.44 -19.38 -14.55
CA TYR A 135 3.10 -20.71 -14.05
C TYR A 135 1.73 -20.74 -13.39
N PHE A 136 1.36 -19.73 -12.60
CA PHE A 136 0.03 -19.63 -12.00
C PHE A 136 -1.08 -19.50 -13.04
N GLU A 137 -0.90 -18.67 -14.07
CA GLU A 137 -1.88 -18.50 -15.15
C GLU A 137 -2.11 -19.82 -15.90
N ARG A 138 -1.03 -20.55 -16.20
CA ARG A 138 -1.14 -21.85 -16.87
C ARG A 138 -1.75 -22.91 -15.93
N ALA A 139 -1.43 -22.85 -14.63
CA ALA A 139 -1.99 -23.75 -13.62
C ALA A 139 -3.48 -23.55 -13.42
N GLY A 140 -3.99 -22.33 -13.59
CA GLY A 140 -5.41 -22.01 -13.42
C GLY A 140 -6.38 -22.82 -14.31
N ARG A 141 -5.86 -23.56 -15.30
CA ARG A 141 -6.63 -24.52 -16.11
C ARG A 141 -6.86 -25.87 -15.42
N ASN A 142 -6.10 -26.17 -14.37
CA ASN A 142 -6.15 -27.38 -13.58
C ASN A 142 -6.17 -27.02 -12.07
N PRO A 143 -7.31 -27.18 -11.39
CA PRO A 143 -7.43 -26.85 -9.96
C PRO A 143 -6.45 -27.60 -9.05
N ALA A 144 -6.16 -28.88 -9.34
CA ALA A 144 -5.20 -29.67 -8.56
C ALA A 144 -3.78 -29.11 -8.71
N ALA A 145 -3.40 -28.73 -9.93
CA ALA A 145 -2.11 -28.10 -10.20
C ALA A 145 -1.97 -26.74 -9.50
N THR A 146 -3.03 -25.92 -9.57
CA THR A 146 -3.09 -24.60 -8.92
C THR A 146 -2.91 -24.74 -7.41
N THR A 147 -3.66 -25.64 -6.78
CA THR A 147 -3.60 -25.90 -5.34
C THR A 147 -2.21 -26.36 -4.93
N ARG A 148 -1.62 -27.31 -5.66
CA ARG A 148 -0.26 -27.81 -5.39
C ARG A 148 0.77 -26.71 -5.52
N LEU A 149 0.72 -25.92 -6.60
CA LEU A 149 1.66 -24.82 -6.83
C LEU A 149 1.54 -23.73 -5.76
N ASN A 150 0.32 -23.38 -5.36
CA ASN A 150 0.07 -22.45 -4.25
C ASN A 150 0.68 -22.95 -2.94
N ASN A 151 0.51 -24.25 -2.63
CA ASN A 151 1.07 -24.85 -1.43
C ASN A 151 2.60 -24.82 -1.41
N LEU A 152 3.25 -25.28 -2.49
CA LEU A 152 4.72 -25.23 -2.62
C LEU A 152 5.26 -23.81 -2.51
N THR A 153 4.59 -22.86 -3.16
CA THR A 153 5.00 -21.45 -3.13
C THR A 153 4.84 -20.88 -1.74
N LEU A 154 3.71 -21.11 -1.08
CA LEU A 154 3.48 -20.64 0.28
C LEU A 154 4.54 -21.21 1.25
N GLU A 155 4.80 -22.52 1.17
CA GLU A 155 5.75 -23.21 2.03
C GLU A 155 7.17 -22.66 1.86
N MET A 156 7.69 -22.63 0.63
CA MET A 156 9.06 -22.18 0.37
C MET A 156 9.21 -20.67 0.56
N MET A 157 8.32 -19.85 0.01
CA MET A 157 8.43 -18.40 0.13
C MET A 157 8.28 -17.94 1.59
N PHE A 158 7.45 -18.61 2.39
CA PHE A 158 7.35 -18.32 3.81
C PHE A 158 8.67 -18.61 4.53
N ALA A 159 9.33 -19.72 4.17
CA ALA A 159 10.62 -20.09 4.73
C ALA A 159 11.71 -19.07 4.38
N LEU A 160 11.77 -18.63 3.11
CA LEU A 160 12.68 -17.57 2.66
C LEU A 160 12.42 -16.24 3.39
N ALA A 161 11.15 -15.82 3.48
CA ALA A 161 10.77 -14.58 4.16
C ALA A 161 11.06 -14.62 5.67
N SER A 162 10.83 -15.76 6.33
CA SER A 162 11.08 -15.98 7.76
C SER A 162 12.57 -16.04 8.13
N GLY A 163 13.42 -16.24 7.12
CA GLY A 163 14.86 -16.33 7.25
C GLY A 163 15.35 -17.69 7.76
N ALA A 164 16.66 -17.88 7.65
CA ALA A 164 17.30 -19.12 8.07
C ALA A 164 17.33 -19.27 9.60
N ARG A 165 17.47 -20.52 10.02
CA ARG A 165 17.61 -20.94 11.42
C ARG A 165 18.83 -21.83 11.57
N VAL A 166 19.44 -21.84 12.74
CA VAL A 166 20.37 -22.89 13.14
C VAL A 166 19.58 -23.89 13.97
N ALA A 167 19.53 -25.14 13.52
CA ALA A 167 18.98 -26.25 14.30
C ALA A 167 20.12 -26.97 15.02
N VAL A 168 19.89 -27.31 16.29
CA VAL A 168 20.74 -28.21 17.06
C VAL A 168 19.99 -29.53 17.18
N LEU A 169 20.60 -30.60 16.68
CA LEU A 169 20.04 -31.94 16.71
C LEU A 169 20.27 -32.60 18.08
N ARG A 170 19.56 -33.69 18.37
CA ARG A 170 19.66 -34.43 19.64
C ARG A 170 21.06 -35.01 19.90
N ASP A 171 21.80 -35.32 18.84
CA ASP A 171 23.20 -35.77 18.90
C ASP A 171 24.20 -34.62 19.06
N GLY A 172 23.73 -33.37 19.13
CA GLY A 172 24.55 -32.16 19.27
C GLY A 172 25.03 -31.55 17.96
N GLN A 173 24.77 -32.17 16.80
CA GLN A 173 25.13 -31.61 15.51
C GLN A 173 24.35 -30.31 15.23
N LYS A 174 25.01 -29.35 14.58
CA LYS A 174 24.42 -28.05 14.22
C LYS A 174 24.34 -27.93 12.71
N GLY A 175 23.20 -27.49 12.20
CA GLY A 175 22.98 -27.25 10.78
C GLY A 175 22.19 -25.96 10.52
N THR A 176 22.47 -25.30 9.40
CA THR A 176 21.60 -24.22 8.93
C THR A 176 20.42 -24.82 8.19
N VAL A 177 19.23 -24.43 8.62
CA VAL A 177 17.97 -24.98 8.15
C VAL A 177 17.00 -23.86 7.81
N ILE A 178 16.05 -24.18 6.95
CA ILE A 178 14.85 -23.38 6.75
C ILE A 178 13.67 -24.12 7.39
N ARG A 179 12.79 -23.36 8.04
CA ARG A 179 11.54 -23.89 8.59
C ARG A 179 10.50 -23.80 7.50
N LEU A 180 10.11 -24.95 6.99
CA LEU A 180 8.98 -25.07 6.10
C LEU A 180 7.71 -25.21 6.93
N ARG A 181 6.62 -24.61 6.46
CA ARG A 181 5.31 -24.71 7.09
C ARG A 181 4.36 -25.35 6.10
N SER A 182 3.87 -26.53 6.45
CA SER A 182 2.83 -27.21 5.70
C SER A 182 1.56 -26.37 5.73
N SER A 183 0.93 -26.21 4.56
CA SER A 183 -0.30 -25.45 4.42
C SER A 183 -1.53 -26.20 4.94
N GLU A 184 -1.49 -27.54 4.93
CA GLU A 184 -2.66 -28.40 5.20
C GLU A 184 -2.96 -28.53 6.70
N ASP A 185 -1.95 -28.89 7.50
CA ASP A 185 -2.06 -29.14 8.93
C ASP A 185 -1.40 -28.02 9.78
N GLY A 186 -0.71 -27.08 9.13
CA GLY A 186 0.07 -26.05 9.80
C GLY A 186 1.32 -26.57 10.50
N SER A 187 1.67 -27.86 10.32
CA SER A 187 2.86 -28.45 10.90
C SER A 187 4.11 -27.81 10.31
N SER A 188 5.22 -27.94 11.03
CA SER A 188 6.50 -27.43 10.58
C SER A 188 7.46 -28.57 10.35
N SER A 189 8.03 -28.58 9.15
CA SER A 189 9.18 -29.42 8.81
C SER A 189 10.40 -28.53 8.68
N TYR A 190 11.58 -29.15 8.72
CA TYR A 190 12.83 -28.43 8.57
C TYR A 190 13.60 -29.05 7.41
N GLN A 191 14.22 -28.21 6.61
CA GLN A 191 15.09 -28.65 5.52
C GLN A 191 16.44 -27.95 5.62
N THR A 192 17.50 -28.68 5.26
CA THR A 192 18.84 -28.11 5.06
C THR A 192 18.87 -27.21 3.81
N LEU A 193 19.95 -26.43 3.63
CA LEU A 193 20.16 -25.62 2.42
C LEU A 193 20.34 -26.44 1.12
N THR A 194 20.52 -27.76 1.27
CA THR A 194 20.61 -28.75 0.19
C THR A 194 19.31 -29.57 0.04
N HIS A 195 18.19 -29.09 0.60
CA HIS A 195 16.86 -29.71 0.50
C HIS A 195 16.72 -31.08 1.16
N GLN A 196 17.64 -31.45 2.06
CA GLN A 196 17.50 -32.68 2.85
C GLN A 196 16.55 -32.43 4.03
N PRO A 197 15.46 -33.20 4.17
CA PRO A 197 14.52 -33.05 5.28
C PRO A 197 15.16 -33.48 6.59
N ILE A 198 14.82 -32.77 7.67
CA ILE A 198 15.25 -33.10 9.03
C ILE A 198 13.99 -33.46 9.83
N PRO A 199 13.90 -34.70 10.33
CA PRO A 199 12.80 -35.12 11.19
C PRO A 199 12.68 -34.21 12.43
N THR A 200 11.49 -33.67 12.69
CA THR A 200 11.26 -32.71 13.78
C THR A 200 11.57 -33.28 15.16
N ASN A 201 11.39 -34.60 15.35
CA ASN A 201 11.76 -35.30 16.58
C ASN A 201 13.27 -35.31 16.84
N LEU A 202 14.12 -35.08 15.84
CA LEU A 202 15.57 -34.98 16.02
C LEU A 202 16.05 -33.58 16.41
N ILE A 203 15.19 -32.56 16.33
CA ILE A 203 15.57 -31.18 16.63
C ILE A 203 15.38 -30.92 18.12
N LYS A 204 16.45 -30.50 18.80
CA LYS A 204 16.45 -30.10 20.21
C LYS A 204 16.07 -28.63 20.36
N GLU A 205 16.68 -27.75 19.57
CA GLU A 205 16.42 -26.31 19.60
C GLU A 205 16.64 -25.68 18.21
N THR A 206 16.00 -24.53 17.98
CA THR A 206 16.28 -23.69 16.81
C THR A 206 16.51 -22.25 17.22
N ARG A 207 17.44 -21.57 16.55
CA ARG A 207 17.78 -20.16 16.78
C ARG A 207 17.89 -19.41 15.46
N LYS A 208 17.81 -18.08 15.47
CA LYS A 208 18.09 -17.27 14.28
C LYS A 208 19.53 -17.51 13.83
N ALA A 209 19.75 -17.74 12.54
CA ALA A 209 21.09 -17.90 11.99
C ALA A 209 21.84 -16.57 11.96
N SER A 210 23.19 -16.63 12.03
CA SER A 210 24.06 -15.45 11.92
C SER A 210 24.08 -14.88 10.51
N ARG A 211 23.97 -15.75 9.50
CA ARG A 211 23.72 -15.39 8.10
C ARG A 211 22.26 -15.63 7.75
N ASP A 212 21.73 -14.83 6.85
CA ASP A 212 20.33 -14.86 6.46
C ASP A 212 20.20 -14.62 4.95
N PHE A 213 19.00 -14.78 4.40
CA PHE A 213 18.73 -14.42 3.01
C PHE A 213 18.77 -12.90 2.81
N HIS A 214 19.18 -12.47 1.62
CA HIS A 214 19.23 -11.05 1.27
C HIS A 214 17.83 -10.41 1.43
N PRO A 215 17.71 -9.16 1.94
CA PRO A 215 16.41 -8.52 2.18
C PRO A 215 15.49 -8.48 0.95
N ALA A 216 16.07 -8.30 -0.24
CA ALA A 216 15.34 -8.35 -1.50
C ALA A 216 14.66 -9.72 -1.75
N VAL A 217 15.33 -10.84 -1.41
CA VAL A 217 14.73 -12.18 -1.51
C VAL A 217 13.50 -12.26 -0.63
N LYS A 218 13.63 -11.85 0.63
CA LYS A 218 12.55 -11.95 1.62
C LYS A 218 11.33 -11.13 1.23
N TYR A 219 11.58 -9.90 0.75
CA TYR A 219 10.53 -9.02 0.25
C TYR A 219 9.80 -9.64 -0.95
N ASN A 220 10.54 -10.10 -1.96
CA ASN A 220 9.95 -10.72 -3.15
C ASN A 220 9.23 -12.04 -2.83
N ALA A 221 9.74 -12.82 -1.88
CA ALA A 221 9.07 -14.02 -1.39
C ALA A 221 7.71 -13.67 -0.76
N MET A 222 7.65 -12.64 0.10
CA MET A 222 6.38 -12.18 0.67
C MET A 222 5.43 -11.62 -0.39
N LEU A 223 5.92 -10.93 -1.43
CA LEU A 223 5.10 -10.50 -2.56
C LEU A 223 4.52 -11.68 -3.35
N LEU A 224 5.26 -12.77 -3.53
CA LEU A 224 4.73 -13.98 -4.16
C LEU A 224 3.62 -14.61 -3.33
N ILE A 225 3.78 -14.67 -1.99
CA ILE A 225 2.71 -15.11 -1.08
C ILE A 225 1.48 -14.19 -1.22
N ALA A 226 1.69 -12.88 -1.26
CA ALA A 226 0.63 -11.89 -1.43
C ALA A 226 -0.10 -12.01 -2.78
N ASN A 227 0.56 -12.57 -3.80
CA ASN A 227 0.02 -12.73 -5.16
C ASN A 227 -0.66 -14.08 -5.42
N LEU A 228 -0.65 -15.01 -4.46
CA LEU A 228 -1.30 -16.31 -4.63
C LEU A 228 -2.81 -16.16 -4.88
N ASN A 229 -3.34 -17.00 -5.76
CA ASN A 229 -4.73 -16.96 -6.20
C ASN A 229 -5.38 -18.34 -6.16
N GLU A 230 -6.62 -18.40 -5.69
CA GLU A 230 -7.51 -19.55 -5.89
C GLU A 230 -8.02 -19.62 -7.32
N GLN A 231 -8.37 -18.46 -7.87
CA GLN A 231 -8.80 -18.34 -9.26
C GLN A 231 -8.01 -17.23 -9.93
N PRO A 232 -7.43 -17.47 -11.12
CA PRO A 232 -6.73 -16.43 -11.86
C PRO A 232 -7.72 -15.33 -12.29
N GLN A 233 -7.19 -14.14 -12.53
CA GLN A 233 -7.98 -13.05 -13.12
C GLN A 233 -8.43 -13.44 -14.52
N THR A 234 -9.69 -13.14 -14.85
CA THR A 234 -10.22 -13.25 -16.21
C THR A 234 -10.62 -11.87 -16.72
N THR A 235 -11.08 -11.79 -17.97
CA THR A 235 -11.57 -10.53 -18.55
C THR A 235 -12.81 -9.99 -17.83
N THR A 236 -13.57 -10.85 -17.15
CA THR A 236 -14.85 -10.49 -16.51
C THR A 236 -14.84 -10.62 -14.99
N LYS A 237 -13.87 -11.33 -14.41
CA LYS A 237 -13.78 -11.58 -12.98
C LYS A 237 -12.40 -11.22 -12.44
N ALA A 238 -12.39 -10.49 -11.33
CA ALA A 238 -11.18 -10.26 -10.56
C ALA A 238 -10.61 -11.60 -10.04
N ALA A 239 -9.29 -11.66 -9.85
CA ALA A 239 -8.65 -12.81 -9.22
C ALA A 239 -9.18 -13.00 -7.78
N VAL A 240 -9.40 -14.25 -7.39
CA VAL A 240 -9.76 -14.58 -6.00
C VAL A 240 -8.47 -14.91 -5.25
N PRO A 241 -8.07 -14.14 -4.22
CA PRO A 241 -6.85 -14.40 -3.45
C PRO A 241 -6.89 -15.77 -2.76
N TRP A 242 -5.75 -16.46 -2.69
CA TRP A 242 -5.66 -17.79 -2.09
C TRP A 242 -5.84 -17.74 -0.57
N GLN A 243 -6.89 -18.37 -0.04
CA GLN A 243 -7.20 -18.35 1.40
C GLN A 243 -6.10 -18.98 2.28
N GLY A 244 -5.34 -19.96 1.75
CA GLY A 244 -4.21 -20.55 2.48
C GLY A 244 -3.11 -19.55 2.86
N ALA A 245 -2.97 -18.45 2.11
CA ALA A 245 -1.99 -17.40 2.40
C ALA A 245 -2.45 -16.43 3.51
N PHE A 246 -3.76 -16.36 3.78
CA PHE A 246 -4.37 -15.32 4.60
C PHE A 246 -3.76 -15.23 6.00
N LYS A 247 -3.67 -16.37 6.71
CA LYS A 247 -3.11 -16.42 8.08
C LYS A 247 -1.67 -15.93 8.12
N THR A 248 -0.87 -16.26 7.11
CA THR A 248 0.53 -15.83 7.00
C THR A 248 0.63 -14.33 6.76
N LEU A 249 -0.19 -13.78 5.87
CA LEU A 249 -0.23 -12.34 5.58
C LEU A 249 -0.65 -11.54 6.82
N VAL A 250 -1.70 -11.96 7.53
CA VAL A 250 -2.12 -11.32 8.79
C VAL A 250 -1.01 -11.37 9.84
N LEU A 251 -0.40 -12.55 10.03
CA LEU A 251 0.69 -12.72 11.00
C LEU A 251 1.85 -11.75 10.71
N VAL A 252 2.31 -11.69 9.47
CA VAL A 252 3.47 -10.85 9.11
C VAL A 252 3.13 -9.36 9.17
N ALA A 253 1.96 -8.95 8.66
CA ALA A 253 1.53 -7.56 8.66
C ALA A 253 1.37 -6.99 10.09
N THR A 254 0.89 -7.80 11.03
CA THR A 254 0.58 -7.37 12.40
C THR A 254 1.70 -7.59 13.41
N TYR A 255 2.73 -8.37 13.06
CA TYR A 255 3.82 -8.65 13.99
C TYR A 255 4.73 -7.42 14.17
N PRO A 256 4.80 -6.80 15.36
CA PRO A 256 5.55 -5.55 15.55
C PRO A 256 7.06 -5.69 15.45
N ARG A 257 7.59 -6.91 15.37
CA ARG A 257 9.02 -7.18 15.14
C ARG A 257 9.33 -7.70 13.73
N ALA A 258 8.32 -7.82 12.86
CA ALA A 258 8.57 -8.12 11.46
C ALA A 258 9.36 -6.95 10.82
N PRO A 259 10.32 -7.23 9.92
CA PRO A 259 10.94 -6.19 9.10
C PRO A 259 9.88 -5.38 8.34
N GLN A 260 10.02 -4.04 8.31
CA GLN A 260 9.01 -3.16 7.69
C GLN A 260 8.73 -3.52 6.23
N SER A 261 9.76 -3.90 5.46
CA SER A 261 9.60 -4.36 4.07
C SER A 261 8.68 -5.58 3.95
N LEU A 262 8.76 -6.54 4.89
CA LEU A 262 7.87 -7.71 4.86
C LEU A 262 6.44 -7.35 5.24
N ARG A 263 6.25 -6.39 6.15
CA ARG A 263 4.93 -5.87 6.50
C ARG A 263 4.28 -5.18 5.31
N VAL A 264 5.04 -4.36 4.59
CA VAL A 264 4.63 -3.70 3.34
C VAL A 264 4.12 -4.73 2.33
N ALA A 265 4.92 -5.77 2.03
CA ALA A 265 4.51 -6.82 1.10
C ALA A 265 3.27 -7.59 1.58
N ALA A 266 3.16 -7.86 2.89
CA ALA A 266 2.01 -8.54 3.46
C ALA A 266 0.73 -7.70 3.38
N LEU A 267 0.82 -6.37 3.61
CA LEU A 267 -0.31 -5.44 3.50
C LEU A 267 -0.84 -5.36 2.07
N ILE A 268 0.04 -5.43 1.06
CA ILE A 268 -0.38 -5.52 -0.35
C ILE A 268 -1.27 -6.76 -0.56
N GLY A 269 -0.89 -7.91 -0.01
CA GLY A 269 -1.70 -9.13 -0.05
C GLY A 269 -3.04 -8.97 0.69
N LEU A 270 -3.03 -8.41 1.90
CA LEU A 270 -4.24 -8.16 2.67
C LEU A 270 -5.21 -7.19 1.97
N ALA A 271 -4.70 -6.20 1.24
CA ALA A 271 -5.52 -5.30 0.44
C ALA A 271 -6.31 -6.04 -0.66
N ARG A 272 -5.77 -7.15 -1.18
CA ARG A 272 -6.48 -8.02 -2.12
C ARG A 272 -7.54 -8.85 -1.41
N HIS A 273 -7.21 -9.43 -0.24
CA HIS A 273 -8.17 -10.16 0.57
C HIS A 273 -9.31 -9.27 1.10
N ALA A 274 -9.08 -7.98 1.30
CA ALA A 274 -10.10 -7.01 1.71
C ALA A 274 -11.23 -6.84 0.68
N GLU A 275 -10.94 -7.09 -0.60
CA GLU A 275 -11.93 -7.08 -1.69
C GLU A 275 -12.73 -8.39 -1.78
N SER A 276 -12.44 -9.38 -0.91
CA SER A 276 -13.21 -10.62 -0.81
C SER A 276 -14.65 -10.36 -0.36
N THR A 277 -15.57 -11.21 -0.82
CA THR A 277 -16.99 -11.17 -0.42
C THR A 277 -17.23 -11.72 0.99
N ASP A 278 -16.32 -12.54 1.53
CA ASP A 278 -16.48 -13.11 2.87
C ASP A 278 -16.44 -12.02 3.94
N LYS A 279 -17.51 -11.92 4.73
CA LYS A 279 -17.64 -10.94 5.81
C LYS A 279 -16.67 -11.25 6.95
N THR A 280 -16.50 -12.54 7.28
CA THR A 280 -15.65 -12.98 8.41
C THR A 280 -14.19 -12.60 8.19
N THR A 281 -13.66 -12.89 7.00
CA THR A 281 -12.31 -12.49 6.59
C THR A 281 -12.14 -10.98 6.67
N ARG A 282 -13.09 -10.21 6.15
CA ARG A 282 -13.06 -8.74 6.21
C ARG A 282 -13.06 -8.20 7.65
N GLU A 283 -13.85 -8.78 8.55
CA GLU A 283 -13.85 -8.41 9.97
C GLU A 283 -12.52 -8.72 10.65
N ILE A 284 -11.91 -9.88 10.35
CA ILE A 284 -10.57 -10.24 10.85
C ILE A 284 -9.52 -9.23 10.35
N ILE A 285 -9.55 -8.85 9.07
CA ILE A 285 -8.64 -7.84 8.52
C ILE A 285 -8.86 -6.51 9.22
N ALA A 286 -10.12 -6.06 9.33
CA ALA A 286 -10.45 -4.78 9.97
C ALA A 286 -9.93 -4.71 11.41
N SER A 287 -10.18 -5.75 12.21
CA SER A 287 -9.67 -5.84 13.59
C SER A 287 -8.14 -5.72 13.66
N ASN A 288 -7.43 -6.32 12.70
CA ASN A 288 -5.97 -6.27 12.65
C ASN A 288 -5.42 -4.94 12.13
N MET A 289 -6.09 -4.30 11.16
CA MET A 289 -5.72 -2.95 10.71
C MET A 289 -5.89 -1.94 11.84
N LEU A 290 -6.96 -2.06 12.64
CA LEU A 290 -7.16 -1.23 13.83
C LEU A 290 -6.06 -1.39 14.89
N LYS A 291 -5.36 -2.54 14.94
CA LYS A 291 -4.18 -2.70 15.81
C LYS A 291 -2.98 -1.93 15.25
N ILE A 292 -2.77 -2.00 13.93
CA ILE A 292 -1.68 -1.28 13.25
C ILE A 292 -1.84 0.23 13.43
N LEU A 293 -3.06 0.76 13.36
CA LEU A 293 -3.34 2.19 13.59
C LEU A 293 -3.01 2.68 15.01
N LYS A 294 -2.86 1.76 15.98
CA LYS A 294 -2.47 2.09 17.36
C LYS A 294 -0.97 1.93 17.61
N GLU A 295 -0.21 1.49 16.62
CA GLU A 295 1.24 1.36 16.77
C GLU A 295 1.88 2.74 16.92
N THR A 296 2.73 2.87 17.92
CA THR A 296 3.55 4.06 18.16
C THR A 296 4.96 3.87 17.61
N SER A 297 5.72 4.96 17.55
CA SER A 297 7.13 4.94 17.16
C SER A 297 7.93 3.91 17.98
N SER A 298 8.75 3.12 17.28
CA SER A 298 9.70 2.18 17.88
C SER A 298 11.12 2.66 17.56
N PRO A 299 12.08 2.57 18.49
CA PRO A 299 13.45 3.03 18.25
C PRO A 299 14.13 2.33 17.06
N ASP A 300 13.68 1.12 16.71
CA ASP A 300 14.24 0.32 15.61
C ASP A 300 13.62 0.66 14.24
N ARG A 301 12.77 1.69 14.15
CA ARG A 301 11.95 1.97 12.96
C ARG A 301 11.88 3.45 12.67
N SER A 302 11.90 3.79 11.38
CA SER A 302 11.66 5.17 10.97
C SER A 302 10.20 5.56 11.26
N PRO A 303 9.96 6.77 11.79
CA PRO A 303 8.62 7.33 11.93
C PRO A 303 7.84 7.29 10.61
N ASP A 304 8.48 7.68 9.50
CA ASP A 304 7.87 7.68 8.16
C ASP A 304 7.45 6.28 7.70
N GLY A 305 8.24 5.26 8.01
CA GLY A 305 7.90 3.88 7.67
C GLY A 305 6.69 3.37 8.45
N ILE A 306 6.53 3.81 9.72
CA ILE A 306 5.34 3.50 10.53
C ILE A 306 4.12 4.24 9.97
N LEU A 307 4.28 5.54 9.67
CA LEU A 307 3.23 6.36 9.07
C LEU A 307 2.72 5.77 7.75
N TRP A 308 3.62 5.33 6.88
CA TRP A 308 3.26 4.68 5.62
C TRP A 308 2.45 3.40 5.86
N ILE A 309 2.88 2.56 6.81
CA ILE A 309 2.17 1.32 7.19
C ILE A 309 0.77 1.64 7.73
N GLN A 310 0.63 2.68 8.57
CA GLN A 310 -0.67 3.12 9.09
C GLN A 310 -1.58 3.61 7.96
N ARG A 311 -1.06 4.40 7.02
CA ARG A 311 -1.83 4.85 5.83
C ARG A 311 -2.34 3.67 5.00
N GLN A 312 -1.50 2.66 4.78
CA GLN A 312 -1.95 1.43 4.11
C GLN A 312 -3.06 0.70 4.89
N ALA A 313 -2.96 0.64 6.22
CA ALA A 313 -4.01 0.07 7.05
C ALA A 313 -5.34 0.86 6.92
N VAL A 314 -5.28 2.19 6.85
CA VAL A 314 -6.44 3.05 6.57
C VAL A 314 -7.05 2.75 5.20
N GLU A 315 -6.24 2.63 4.15
CA GLU A 315 -6.70 2.31 2.79
C GLU A 315 -7.37 0.93 2.73
N ILE A 316 -6.82 -0.07 3.44
CA ILE A 316 -7.41 -1.41 3.55
C ILE A 316 -8.76 -1.34 4.26
N LEU A 317 -8.90 -0.59 5.35
CA LEU A 317 -10.18 -0.38 6.03
C LEU A 317 -11.21 0.26 5.09
N ALA A 318 -10.78 1.22 4.28
CA ALA A 318 -11.63 1.85 3.28
C ALA A 318 -12.11 0.86 2.20
N LYS A 319 -11.23 -0.03 1.73
CA LYS A 319 -11.56 -1.10 0.77
C LYS A 319 -12.57 -2.11 1.33
N ILE A 320 -12.43 -2.45 2.62
CA ILE A 320 -13.37 -3.33 3.31
C ILE A 320 -14.77 -2.70 3.34
N GLY A 321 -14.85 -1.39 3.60
CA GLY A 321 -16.08 -0.61 3.58
C GLY A 321 -17.08 -0.99 4.68
N LEU A 322 -16.65 -1.75 5.69
CA LEU A 322 -17.47 -2.16 6.83
C LEU A 322 -17.23 -1.23 8.03
N PRO A 323 -18.29 -0.78 8.71
CA PRO A 323 -18.16 0.08 9.90
C PRO A 323 -17.58 -0.67 11.12
N GLY A 324 -17.57 -2.01 11.08
CA GLY A 324 -17.20 -2.87 12.20
C GLY A 324 -18.28 -2.90 13.30
N PRO A 325 -18.11 -3.72 14.35
CA PRO A 325 -19.02 -3.78 15.48
C PRO A 325 -19.24 -2.39 16.09
N ASP A 326 -20.51 -2.00 16.23
CA ASP A 326 -20.94 -0.70 16.75
C ASP A 326 -20.32 0.52 16.03
N GLY A 327 -19.84 0.43 14.79
CA GLY A 327 -19.15 1.54 14.13
C GLY A 327 -17.71 1.78 14.61
N GLN A 328 -17.05 0.76 15.17
CA GLN A 328 -15.68 0.86 15.69
C GLN A 328 -14.67 1.41 14.67
N VAL A 329 -14.78 1.05 13.39
CA VAL A 329 -13.87 1.53 12.35
C VAL A 329 -14.04 3.03 12.12
N LEU A 330 -15.29 3.50 11.99
CA LEU A 330 -15.58 4.94 11.82
C LEU A 330 -15.08 5.75 13.02
N ARG A 331 -15.29 5.28 14.25
CA ARG A 331 -14.75 5.95 15.44
C ARG A 331 -13.23 6.01 15.45
N ALA A 332 -12.54 4.93 15.04
CA ALA A 332 -11.09 4.89 15.02
C ALA A 332 -10.52 5.88 13.98
N LEU A 333 -11.08 5.90 12.77
CA LEU A 333 -10.70 6.86 11.73
C LEU A 333 -11.02 8.30 12.16
N GLY A 334 -12.17 8.50 12.78
CA GLY A 334 -12.58 9.78 13.35
C GLY A 334 -11.61 10.34 14.38
N ARG A 335 -11.12 9.47 15.28
CA ARG A 335 -10.09 9.85 16.26
C ARG A 335 -8.81 10.28 15.58
N ILE A 336 -8.37 9.57 14.53
CA ILE A 336 -7.19 9.97 13.76
C ILE A 336 -7.43 11.34 13.11
N VAL A 337 -8.57 11.55 12.47
CA VAL A 337 -8.90 12.85 11.85
C VAL A 337 -8.91 13.97 12.88
N ALA A 338 -9.46 13.75 14.07
CA ALA A 338 -9.58 14.75 15.12
C ALA A 338 -8.27 14.98 15.93
N ASP A 339 -7.28 14.10 15.80
CA ASP A 339 -6.04 14.17 16.56
C ASP A 339 -5.04 15.12 15.88
N GLY A 340 -4.87 16.31 16.48
CA GLY A 340 -3.97 17.36 16.01
C GLY A 340 -2.49 16.95 15.98
N ASP A 341 -2.11 15.94 16.77
CA ASP A 341 -0.74 15.43 16.83
C ASP A 341 -0.42 14.43 15.70
N GLN A 342 -1.43 13.95 14.97
CA GLN A 342 -1.22 13.05 13.85
C GLN A 342 -0.74 13.80 12.59
N PRO A 343 0.17 13.21 11.80
CA PRO A 343 0.59 13.81 10.53
C PRO A 343 -0.59 14.05 9.60
N LEU A 344 -0.62 15.24 8.97
CA LEU A 344 -1.71 15.68 8.09
C LEU A 344 -2.06 14.64 7.00
N ALA A 345 -1.06 13.95 6.46
CA ALA A 345 -1.24 12.92 5.45
C ALA A 345 -2.04 11.69 5.94
N LEU A 346 -1.89 11.30 7.21
CA LEU A 346 -2.67 10.20 7.79
C LEU A 346 -4.10 10.63 8.10
N ARG A 347 -4.28 11.86 8.59
CA ARG A 347 -5.59 12.47 8.84
C ARG A 347 -6.40 12.60 7.55
N ALA A 348 -5.77 13.07 6.47
CA ALA A 348 -6.37 13.11 5.14
C ALA A 348 -6.78 11.73 4.64
N ALA A 349 -5.90 10.73 4.76
CA ALA A 349 -6.21 9.35 4.38
C ALA A 349 -7.40 8.79 5.20
N ALA A 350 -7.47 9.09 6.50
CA ALA A 350 -8.55 8.66 7.37
C ALA A 350 -9.89 9.29 6.98
N ALA A 351 -9.92 10.61 6.70
CA ALA A 351 -11.11 11.28 6.20
C ALA A 351 -11.59 10.67 4.88
N GLN A 352 -10.67 10.43 3.93
CA GLN A 352 -11.01 9.75 2.68
C GLN A 352 -11.56 8.34 2.90
N ALA A 353 -10.97 7.58 3.82
CA ALA A 353 -11.43 6.23 4.13
C ALA A 353 -12.84 6.20 4.71
N MET A 354 -13.18 7.17 5.57
CA MET A 354 -14.53 7.28 6.15
C MET A 354 -15.62 7.37 5.08
N SER A 355 -15.36 8.07 3.98
CA SER A 355 -16.34 8.20 2.89
C SER A 355 -16.67 6.90 2.15
N LYS A 356 -15.81 5.88 2.27
CA LYS A 356 -15.99 4.57 1.62
C LYS A 356 -16.68 3.55 2.53
N ILE A 357 -16.90 3.89 3.80
CA ILE A 357 -17.54 3.01 4.77
C ILE A 357 -19.05 3.14 4.66
N LYS A 358 -19.74 1.99 4.57
CA LYS A 358 -21.20 1.98 4.53
C LYS A 358 -21.77 2.37 5.91
N PRO A 359 -22.61 3.42 5.96
CA PRO A 359 -23.29 3.81 7.19
C PRO A 359 -24.36 2.76 7.53
N GLU A 360 -24.07 1.85 8.47
CA GLU A 360 -25.08 0.93 9.02
C GLU A 360 -25.53 1.38 10.41
N THR A 361 -24.57 1.61 11.30
CA THR A 361 -24.84 2.02 12.68
C THR A 361 -23.77 3.00 13.17
N LEU A 362 -24.21 4.11 13.73
CA LEU A 362 -23.36 5.08 14.42
C LEU A 362 -24.24 5.80 15.46
N ALA A 363 -23.75 5.92 16.70
CA ALA A 363 -24.48 6.66 17.72
C ALA A 363 -24.47 8.16 17.39
N ALA A 364 -25.56 8.88 17.66
CA ALA A 364 -25.65 10.32 17.40
C ALA A 364 -24.50 11.11 18.05
N LYS A 365 -24.13 10.77 19.29
CA LYS A 365 -22.97 11.38 19.96
C LYS A 365 -21.65 11.22 19.20
N ASP A 366 -21.48 10.09 18.52
CA ASP A 366 -20.27 9.82 17.73
C ASP A 366 -20.32 10.64 16.44
N ALA A 367 -21.50 10.76 15.79
CA ALA A 367 -21.67 11.62 14.62
C ALA A 367 -21.29 13.08 14.92
N ASN A 368 -21.68 13.60 16.09
CA ASN A 368 -21.33 14.96 16.51
C ASN A 368 -19.82 15.16 16.65
N ALA A 369 -19.14 14.21 17.32
CA ALA A 369 -17.70 14.25 17.48
C ALA A 369 -16.97 14.14 16.12
N LEU A 370 -17.47 13.29 15.21
CA LEU A 370 -16.91 13.15 13.86
C LEU A 370 -17.06 14.43 13.04
N THR A 371 -18.23 15.06 13.04
CA THR A 371 -18.45 16.31 12.30
C THR A 371 -17.46 17.37 12.76
N ARG A 372 -17.34 17.61 14.08
CA ARG A 372 -16.40 18.59 14.64
C ARG A 372 -14.93 18.25 14.37
N GLY A 373 -14.56 16.97 14.46
CA GLY A 373 -13.21 16.50 14.14
C GLY A 373 -12.84 16.76 12.68
N LEU A 374 -13.77 16.50 11.75
CA LEU A 374 -13.61 16.79 10.32
C LEU A 374 -13.50 18.29 10.04
N SER A 375 -14.29 19.14 10.72
CA SER A 375 -14.18 20.60 10.62
C SER A 375 -12.81 21.09 11.06
N THR A 376 -12.36 20.63 12.23
CA THR A 376 -11.09 21.02 12.84
C THR A 376 -9.92 20.62 11.95
N PHE A 377 -9.93 19.38 11.45
CA PHE A 377 -8.94 18.91 10.48
C PHE A 377 -8.88 19.78 9.22
N LEU A 378 -10.04 20.12 8.65
CA LEU A 378 -10.07 20.95 7.44
C LEU A 378 -9.48 22.33 7.69
N LEU A 379 -9.83 22.95 8.82
CA LEU A 379 -9.31 24.26 9.21
C LEU A 379 -7.80 24.22 9.40
N GLU A 380 -7.28 23.21 10.07
CA GLU A 380 -5.85 22.98 10.27
C GLU A 380 -5.12 22.70 8.95
N ALA A 381 -5.72 21.93 8.03
CA ALA A 381 -5.16 21.70 6.70
C ALA A 381 -5.04 23.02 5.91
N CYS A 382 -6.05 23.89 5.97
CA CYS A 382 -6.00 25.20 5.33
C CYS A 382 -4.92 26.09 5.96
N ARG A 383 -4.84 26.14 7.29
CA ARG A 383 -3.80 26.87 8.03
C ARG A 383 -2.40 26.36 7.72
N TYR A 384 -2.22 25.05 7.61
CA TYR A 384 -0.95 24.43 7.25
C TYR A 384 -0.46 24.90 5.88
N GLU A 385 -1.34 24.93 4.87
CA GLU A 385 -0.99 25.43 3.53
C GLU A 385 -0.67 26.93 3.54
N ILE A 386 -1.46 27.74 4.26
CA ILE A 386 -1.23 29.19 4.38
C ILE A 386 0.13 29.47 5.03
N ASN A 387 0.43 28.80 6.15
CA ASN A 387 1.63 29.05 6.95
C ASN A 387 2.89 28.43 6.34
N GLY A 388 2.78 27.26 5.67
CA GLY A 388 3.90 26.64 4.95
C GLY A 388 4.46 27.56 3.87
N GLY A 389 3.57 28.35 3.23
CA GLY A 389 3.94 29.40 2.27
C GLY A 389 4.79 30.54 2.82
N SER A 390 4.82 30.74 4.14
CA SER A 390 5.51 31.87 4.78
C SER A 390 6.99 31.59 5.06
N SER A 391 7.42 30.32 5.09
CA SER A 391 8.80 29.92 5.36
C SER A 391 9.75 30.10 4.15
N GLY A 392 9.35 30.88 3.14
CA GLY A 392 10.18 31.27 2.00
C GLY A 392 10.32 30.22 0.88
N ASP A 393 10.35 28.92 1.21
CA ASP A 393 10.65 27.87 0.23
C ASP A 393 9.47 26.95 -0.11
N GLN A 394 8.45 26.83 0.75
CA GLN A 394 7.40 25.82 0.55
C GLN A 394 6.14 26.41 -0.08
N GLN A 395 5.97 26.26 -1.39
CA GLN A 395 4.74 26.64 -2.08
C GLN A 395 3.51 25.85 -1.56
N VAL A 396 2.33 26.47 -1.63
CA VAL A 396 1.05 25.82 -1.31
C VAL A 396 0.86 24.58 -2.19
N SER A 397 0.64 23.43 -1.57
CA SER A 397 0.36 22.20 -2.29
C SER A 397 -1.13 22.07 -2.56
N TRP A 398 -1.58 22.71 -3.65
CA TRP A 398 -2.97 22.61 -4.10
C TRP A 398 -3.50 21.17 -4.24
N PRO A 399 -2.72 20.20 -4.77
CA PRO A 399 -3.16 18.80 -4.84
C PRO A 399 -3.43 18.19 -3.46
N ARG A 400 -2.57 18.46 -2.47
CA ARG A 400 -2.72 17.95 -1.10
C ARG A 400 -3.95 18.55 -0.42
N LEU A 401 -4.20 19.84 -0.61
CA LEU A 401 -5.40 20.50 -0.11
C LEU A 401 -6.67 19.93 -0.75
N ALA A 402 -6.67 19.72 -2.08
CA ALA A 402 -7.80 19.13 -2.80
C ALA A 402 -8.16 17.73 -2.27
N VAL A 403 -7.15 16.87 -2.06
CA VAL A 403 -7.30 15.54 -1.44
C VAL A 403 -7.99 15.62 -0.06
N SER A 404 -7.65 16.63 0.74
CA SER A 404 -8.23 16.86 2.07
C SER A 404 -9.67 17.38 1.99
N LEU A 405 -9.94 18.34 1.10
CA LEU A 405 -11.28 18.89 0.83
C LEU A 405 -12.25 17.79 0.38
N ASP A 406 -11.85 16.98 -0.60
CA ASP A 406 -12.67 15.89 -1.12
C ASP A 406 -12.91 14.82 -0.05
N GLY A 407 -11.88 14.46 0.72
CA GLY A 407 -11.99 13.52 1.82
C GLY A 407 -13.02 13.97 2.86
N VAL A 408 -12.92 15.23 3.30
CA VAL A 408 -13.84 15.80 4.29
C VAL A 408 -15.25 15.92 3.73
N ASN A 409 -15.44 16.45 2.52
CA ASN A 409 -16.76 16.60 1.92
C ASN A 409 -17.52 15.27 1.83
N ASN A 410 -16.83 14.23 1.36
CA ASN A 410 -17.43 12.91 1.23
C ASN A 410 -17.66 12.23 2.60
N ALA A 411 -16.76 12.41 3.56
CA ALA A 411 -16.93 11.90 4.92
C ALA A 411 -18.13 12.54 5.63
N LEU A 412 -18.35 13.85 5.44
CA LEU A 412 -19.51 14.54 5.99
C LEU A 412 -20.83 13.98 5.49
N ALA A 413 -20.89 13.56 4.22
CA ALA A 413 -22.09 12.92 3.67
C ALA A 413 -22.43 11.61 4.40
N VAL A 414 -21.42 10.85 4.84
CA VAL A 414 -21.61 9.63 5.65
C VAL A 414 -22.08 9.96 7.05
N VAL A 415 -21.50 10.98 7.69
CA VAL A 415 -21.84 11.39 9.07
C VAL A 415 -23.24 12.00 9.16
N GLU A 416 -23.66 12.77 8.14
CA GLU A 416 -24.99 13.39 8.07
C GLU A 416 -26.15 12.39 8.16
N ALA A 417 -25.93 11.13 7.75
CA ALA A 417 -26.92 10.08 7.86
C ALA A 417 -27.34 9.77 9.32
N PHE A 418 -26.49 10.12 10.28
CA PHE A 418 -26.70 9.88 11.73
C PHE A 418 -26.76 11.17 12.56
N ALA A 419 -26.52 12.32 11.92
CA ALA A 419 -26.44 13.63 12.55
C ALA A 419 -27.82 14.17 12.99
N GLY A 420 -27.83 14.90 14.10
CA GLY A 420 -28.96 15.72 14.52
C GLY A 420 -29.10 16.99 13.66
N ALA A 421 -30.07 17.85 14.01
CA ALA A 421 -30.35 19.06 13.24
C ALA A 421 -29.19 20.08 13.29
N GLU A 422 -28.57 20.24 14.46
CA GLU A 422 -27.43 21.16 14.65
C GLU A 422 -26.23 20.72 13.80
N GLU A 423 -25.91 19.42 13.80
CA GLU A 423 -24.75 18.90 13.09
C GLU A 423 -24.97 18.87 11.58
N LYS A 424 -26.21 18.70 11.13
CA LYS A 424 -26.58 18.90 9.72
C LYS A 424 -26.38 20.35 9.30
N ALA A 425 -26.72 21.32 10.16
CA ALA A 425 -26.49 22.74 9.87
C ALA A 425 -24.98 23.06 9.80
N LEU A 426 -24.19 22.55 10.75
CA LEU A 426 -22.72 22.67 10.75
C LEU A 426 -22.11 22.05 9.48
N SER A 427 -22.51 20.83 9.14
CA SER A 427 -22.06 20.13 7.93
C SER A 427 -22.42 20.89 6.65
N ALA A 428 -23.64 21.45 6.57
CA ALA A 428 -24.06 22.26 5.44
C ALA A 428 -23.21 23.53 5.28
N GLY A 429 -22.89 24.21 6.38
CA GLY A 429 -21.98 25.35 6.39
C GLY A 429 -20.58 24.98 5.88
N MET A 430 -20.04 23.86 6.35
CA MET A 430 -18.74 23.35 5.90
C MET A 430 -18.72 22.97 4.42
N LYS A 431 -19.74 22.25 3.93
CA LYS A 431 -19.86 21.89 2.51
C LYS A 431 -19.91 23.11 1.60
N LYS A 432 -20.53 24.21 2.04
CA LYS A 432 -20.52 25.48 1.33
C LYS A 432 -19.10 26.06 1.20
N SER A 433 -18.34 26.12 2.30
CA SER A 433 -16.95 26.57 2.28
C SER A 433 -16.04 25.63 1.48
N ILE A 434 -16.21 24.31 1.58
CA ILE A 434 -15.46 23.34 0.76
C ILE A 434 -15.75 23.55 -0.73
N SER A 435 -17.02 23.73 -1.11
CA SER A 435 -17.38 23.99 -2.52
C SER A 435 -16.82 25.32 -3.05
N SER A 436 -16.68 26.33 -2.18
CA SER A 436 -16.02 27.59 -2.52
C SER A 436 -14.51 27.38 -2.71
N LEU A 437 -13.86 26.73 -1.76
CA LEU A 437 -12.44 26.38 -1.80
C LEU A 437 -12.10 25.54 -3.03
N SER A 438 -12.81 24.43 -3.28
CA SER A 438 -12.53 23.54 -4.42
C SER A 438 -12.62 24.26 -5.77
N ARG A 439 -13.56 25.21 -5.93
CA ARG A 439 -13.63 26.05 -7.15
C ARG A 439 -12.37 26.91 -7.32
N ASN A 440 -11.87 27.50 -6.24
CA ASN A 440 -10.69 28.36 -6.27
C ASN A 440 -9.39 27.55 -6.41
N VAL A 441 -9.29 26.40 -5.74
CA VAL A 441 -8.13 25.48 -5.79
C VAL A 441 -7.96 24.90 -7.20
N GLY A 442 -9.05 24.50 -7.85
CA GLY A 442 -9.02 23.88 -9.18
C GLY A 442 -8.98 24.84 -10.37
N SER A 443 -9.16 26.15 -10.16
CA SER A 443 -9.23 27.11 -11.26
C SER A 443 -7.83 27.44 -11.81
N ALA A 444 -7.51 26.89 -12.99
CA ALA A 444 -6.27 27.19 -13.71
C ALA A 444 -6.09 28.70 -13.99
N ASP A 445 -7.19 29.43 -14.14
CA ASP A 445 -7.22 30.85 -14.53
C ASP A 445 -6.85 31.82 -13.40
N LEU A 446 -6.88 31.36 -12.14
CA LEU A 446 -6.51 32.21 -11.00
C LEU A 446 -5.00 32.21 -10.78
N SER A 447 -4.44 33.41 -10.67
CA SER A 447 -3.06 33.59 -10.20
C SER A 447 -2.88 32.99 -8.80
N GLU A 448 -1.68 32.50 -8.50
CA GLU A 448 -1.38 31.89 -7.20
C GLU A 448 -1.72 32.81 -6.03
N GLN A 449 -1.45 34.12 -6.16
CA GLN A 449 -1.78 35.13 -5.16
C GLN A 449 -3.30 35.25 -4.93
N ARG A 450 -4.12 35.19 -5.99
CA ARG A 450 -5.58 35.19 -5.86
C ARG A 450 -6.08 33.92 -5.18
N ARG A 451 -5.51 32.76 -5.50
CA ARG A 451 -5.86 31.50 -4.83
C ARG A 451 -5.49 31.52 -3.35
N LYS A 452 -4.30 32.06 -2.99
CA LYS A 452 -3.87 32.24 -1.59
C LYS A 452 -4.82 33.17 -0.82
N LYS A 453 -5.20 34.31 -1.40
CA LYS A 453 -6.16 35.24 -0.79
C LYS A 453 -7.53 34.58 -0.58
N ALA A 454 -8.02 33.82 -1.56
CA ALA A 454 -9.27 33.08 -1.43
C ALA A 454 -9.19 32.00 -0.34
N LEU A 455 -8.08 31.26 -0.26
CA LEU A 455 -7.83 30.28 0.80
C LEU A 455 -7.87 30.94 2.18
N GLN A 456 -7.22 32.10 2.37
CA GLN A 456 -7.26 32.85 3.63
C GLN A 456 -8.67 33.28 4.01
N GLN A 457 -9.43 33.87 3.07
CA GLN A 457 -10.80 34.31 3.30
C GLN A 457 -11.73 33.17 3.71
N GLU A 458 -11.65 32.03 3.01
CA GLU A 458 -12.46 30.85 3.33
C GLU A 458 -12.02 30.20 4.65
N THR A 459 -10.73 30.25 4.99
CA THR A 459 -10.22 29.77 6.29
C THR A 459 -10.85 30.57 7.44
N VAL A 460 -10.98 31.90 7.30
CA VAL A 460 -11.68 32.75 8.29
C VAL A 460 -13.17 32.39 8.34
N SER A 461 -13.83 32.18 7.19
CA SER A 461 -15.23 31.76 7.15
C SER A 461 -15.47 30.41 7.82
N LEU A 462 -14.55 29.45 7.63
CA LEU A 462 -14.59 28.14 8.28
C LEU A 462 -14.44 28.26 9.80
N ALA A 463 -13.48 29.06 10.27
CA ALA A 463 -13.28 29.31 11.71
C ALA A 463 -14.53 29.91 12.36
N ARG A 464 -15.17 30.89 11.72
CA ARG A 464 -16.47 31.46 12.18
C ARG A 464 -17.58 30.41 12.25
N THR A 465 -17.66 29.54 11.24
CA THR A 465 -18.65 28.45 11.20
C THR A 465 -18.45 27.46 12.35
N MET A 466 -17.22 27.28 12.80
CA MET A 466 -16.87 26.47 13.98
C MET A 466 -17.06 27.20 15.31
N GLY A 467 -17.40 28.49 15.30
CA GLY A 467 -17.54 29.31 16.50
C GLY A 467 -16.21 29.71 17.14
N GLU A 468 -15.09 29.67 16.41
CA GLU A 468 -13.85 30.28 16.90
C GLU A 468 -14.04 31.82 16.96
N PRO A 469 -13.71 32.48 18.08
CA PRO A 469 -13.83 33.93 18.19
C PRO A 469 -12.91 34.59 17.16
N GLU A 470 -13.37 35.69 16.55
CA GLU A 470 -12.50 36.51 15.70
C GLU A 470 -11.36 37.05 16.57
N SER A 471 -10.13 36.65 16.27
CA SER A 471 -8.97 37.33 16.84
C SER A 471 -8.97 38.76 16.27
N GLU A 472 -9.25 39.76 17.11
CA GLU A 472 -9.32 41.18 16.73
C GLU A 472 -8.00 41.73 16.14
N ASP A 473 -6.88 40.99 16.22
CA ASP A 473 -5.54 41.47 15.89
C ASP A 473 -5.01 41.17 14.48
N THR A 474 -5.77 40.52 13.59
CA THR A 474 -5.31 40.28 12.21
C THR A 474 -5.95 41.24 11.23
N ASP A 475 -5.45 42.47 11.14
CA ASP A 475 -5.70 43.34 9.99
C ASP A 475 -4.90 42.80 8.79
N PRO A 476 -5.55 42.19 7.78
CA PRO A 476 -4.86 41.59 6.64
C PRO A 476 -4.37 42.65 5.63
N THR A 477 -4.58 43.94 5.91
CA THR A 477 -4.24 45.06 5.02
C THR A 477 -3.09 45.94 5.51
N GLY A 478 -2.39 45.54 6.57
CA GLY A 478 -1.19 46.24 7.05
C GLY A 478 0.02 46.12 6.12
N GLU A 479 -0.08 46.69 4.91
CA GLU A 479 1.06 47.13 4.09
C GLU A 479 1.74 48.26 4.88
N LYS A 480 2.64 47.88 5.80
CA LYS A 480 3.43 48.83 6.56
C LYS A 480 4.52 49.39 5.66
N ASP A 481 4.39 50.65 5.29
CA ASP A 481 5.48 51.50 4.80
C ASP A 481 6.67 51.41 5.78
N GLU A 482 7.72 50.69 5.39
CA GLU A 482 9.00 50.64 6.11
C GLU A 482 9.79 51.93 5.86
N THR A 483 9.59 52.93 6.72
CA THR A 483 10.61 53.95 6.98
C THR A 483 10.70 54.26 8.48
N GLY A 484 11.79 53.85 9.14
CA GLY A 484 12.25 54.48 10.39
C GLY A 484 12.59 53.54 11.56
N PRO A 485 13.47 53.97 12.49
CA PRO A 485 14.65 53.16 12.83
C PRO A 485 14.65 52.54 14.25
N THR A 486 15.38 51.41 14.32
CA THR A 486 16.23 50.84 15.38
C THR A 486 16.02 51.31 16.83
N GLY A 487 15.61 50.38 17.72
CA GLY A 487 15.73 50.56 19.16
C GLY A 487 15.34 49.35 20.04
N ALA A 488 16.39 48.67 20.56
CA ALA A 488 16.50 47.94 21.84
C ALA A 488 15.58 46.73 22.21
N GLN A 489 16.23 45.58 22.48
CA GLN A 489 15.71 44.40 23.23
C GLN A 489 16.07 44.48 24.73
N PRO A 490 15.23 43.92 25.62
CA PRO A 490 15.50 42.61 26.25
C PRO A 490 14.20 41.75 26.35
N GLY A 491 14.13 40.43 26.42
CA GLY A 491 15.06 39.39 26.85
C GLY A 491 14.35 38.54 27.94
N THR A 492 13.64 37.46 27.59
CA THR A 492 13.33 36.31 28.48
C THR A 492 12.86 35.12 27.66
N GLY A 493 13.61 34.01 27.72
CA GLY A 493 13.36 32.79 26.97
C GLY A 493 12.45 31.81 27.70
N THR A 494 11.38 31.41 27.03
CA THR A 494 10.67 30.14 27.25
C THR A 494 10.83 29.30 25.99
N ALA A 495 11.47 28.14 26.12
CA ALA A 495 11.74 27.23 25.02
C ALA A 495 10.43 26.72 24.40
N LYS A 496 10.15 27.16 23.16
CA LYS A 496 9.12 26.58 22.29
C LYS A 496 9.56 25.17 21.85
N PRO A 497 8.65 24.19 21.76
CA PRO A 497 8.95 22.92 21.12
C PRO A 497 9.32 23.17 19.65
N GLN A 498 10.47 22.64 19.23
CA GLN A 498 10.92 22.75 17.84
C GLN A 498 9.96 21.98 16.92
N PRO A 499 9.49 22.60 15.82
CA PRO A 499 8.76 21.89 14.78
C PRO A 499 9.67 20.82 14.17
N ILE A 500 9.15 19.60 14.06
CA ILE A 500 9.80 18.55 13.26
C ILE A 500 9.70 19.01 11.81
N GLU A 501 10.84 19.38 11.21
CA GLU A 501 10.91 19.76 9.80
C GLU A 501 10.45 18.59 8.91
N PRO A 502 9.60 18.82 7.90
CA PRO A 502 9.27 17.79 6.93
C PRO A 502 10.49 17.48 6.04
N PRO A 503 10.81 16.20 5.78
CA PRO A 503 11.91 15.85 4.89
C PRO A 503 11.59 16.27 3.44
N ALA A 504 12.64 16.74 2.77
CA ALA A 504 12.64 17.25 1.40
C ALA A 504 12.12 16.23 0.35
N ASP A 505 11.56 16.81 -0.70
CA ASP A 505 10.84 16.22 -1.82
C ASP A 505 11.32 14.84 -2.31
N PHE A 506 10.37 13.90 -2.39
CA PHE A 506 10.44 12.74 -3.27
C PHE A 506 9.31 12.84 -4.33
N PRO A 507 9.62 12.64 -5.62
CA PRO A 507 8.61 12.70 -6.66
C PRO A 507 7.74 11.44 -6.63
N PHE A 508 6.43 11.63 -6.70
CA PHE A 508 5.44 10.59 -6.98
C PHE A 508 5.37 10.26 -8.47
#